data_AF-A0A8T2UR16-F1
#
_entry.id   AF-A0A8T2UR16-F1
#
_cell.length_a   1.000
_cell.length_b   1.000
_cell.length_c   1.000
_cell.angle_alpha   90.00
_cell.angle_beta   90.00
_cell.angle_gamma   90.00
#
_symmetry.space_group_name_H-M   'P 1'
#
loop_
_entity.id
_entity.type
_entity.pdbx_description
1 polymer ?
#
loop_
_entity_poly.entity_id
_entity_poly.type
_entity_poly.pdbx_seq_one_letter_code
_entity_poly.pdbx_strand_id
1 'polypeptide(L)'
;MEETHIDSTLNDSLISETKVRRRRSHRSIEGDWGGACKTWALDQSKWLLRPQKAAWPHWVYRMFDAYSLARRAADMFRQIAELPSLNDLARKPEVLSYYIASKIPVQDATRQELLEIDTVVSRLRREIQLLESIDRISCKTCKNVVARRSDMLVMSSDGPLSVYVNNAGYVHETLTLAKAHGLILKGRPETQHSWFSGYSWTIANCSFCESHMGWLFRAIKKKLHPQQFWGLRRSQLSEKSS
;
A
#
# COMPACT_ATOMS: atom_id res chain seq x y z
N MET A 1 -18.21 -34.14 -18.85
CA MET A 1 -17.09 -33.19 -19.01
C MET A 1 -17.72 -31.83 -19.12
N GLU A 2 -17.81 -31.15 -17.99
CA GLU A 2 -18.53 -29.89 -17.84
C GLU A 2 -17.45 -28.85 -17.53
N GLU A 3 -17.12 -28.03 -18.52
CA GLU A 3 -16.15 -26.95 -18.39
C GLU A 3 -16.82 -25.78 -17.66
N THR A 4 -16.42 -25.55 -16.41
CA THR A 4 -16.81 -24.35 -15.67
C THR A 4 -16.04 -23.16 -16.19
N HIS A 5 -16.67 -22.39 -17.08
CA HIS A 5 -16.29 -21.03 -17.43
C HIS A 5 -16.27 -20.17 -16.16
N ILE A 6 -15.09 -19.78 -15.69
CA ILE A 6 -14.95 -18.74 -14.66
C ILE A 6 -15.04 -17.40 -15.38
N ASP A 7 -16.22 -16.80 -15.30
CA ASP A 7 -16.58 -15.51 -15.88
C ASP A 7 -15.77 -14.39 -15.20
N SER A 8 -14.90 -13.72 -15.96
CA SER A 8 -13.99 -12.66 -15.48
C SER A 8 -14.63 -11.27 -15.48
N THR A 9 -15.96 -11.17 -15.55
CA THR A 9 -16.71 -9.92 -15.75
C THR A 9 -17.05 -9.14 -14.47
N LEU A 10 -16.62 -9.59 -13.29
CA LEU A 10 -16.94 -8.90 -12.03
C LEU A 10 -16.02 -7.72 -11.66
N ASN A 11 -15.02 -7.38 -12.48
CA ASN A 11 -14.11 -6.26 -12.20
C ASN A 11 -14.43 -4.95 -12.95
N ASP A 12 -15.53 -4.92 -13.72
CA ASP A 12 -15.85 -3.83 -14.66
C ASP A 12 -16.55 -2.60 -14.05
N SER A 13 -16.80 -2.56 -12.74
CA SER A 13 -17.60 -1.48 -12.12
C SER A 13 -16.82 -0.38 -11.38
N LEU A 14 -15.48 -0.34 -11.45
CA LEU A 14 -14.68 0.59 -10.63
C LEU A 14 -13.61 1.42 -11.37
N ILE A 15 -13.50 1.34 -12.70
CA ILE A 15 -12.46 2.05 -13.46
C ILE A 15 -12.94 3.42 -14.02
N SER A 16 -14.22 3.75 -13.91
CA SER A 16 -14.74 5.08 -14.25
C SER A 16 -15.05 5.90 -13.00
N GLU A 17 -14.33 7.02 -12.85
CA GLU A 17 -14.59 8.14 -11.90
C GLU A 17 -13.71 8.26 -10.64
N THR A 18 -12.41 7.93 -10.70
CA THR A 18 -11.45 8.62 -9.81
C THR A 18 -11.03 9.94 -10.43
N LYS A 19 -11.78 11.00 -10.11
CA LYS A 19 -11.39 12.38 -10.38
C LYS A 19 -10.13 12.67 -9.54
N VAL A 20 -8.95 12.40 -10.10
CA VAL A 20 -7.64 12.69 -9.47
C VAL A 20 -7.55 14.20 -9.26
N ARG A 21 -7.99 14.64 -8.09
CA ARG A 21 -8.02 16.04 -7.70
C ARG A 21 -6.62 16.38 -7.22
N ARG A 22 -5.75 16.83 -8.14
CA ARG A 22 -4.45 17.43 -7.81
C ARG A 22 -4.68 18.68 -6.95
N ARG A 23 -4.74 18.53 -5.63
CA ARG A 23 -4.47 19.64 -4.71
C ARG A 23 -2.96 19.80 -4.61
N ARG A 24 -2.43 20.90 -5.17
CA ARG A 24 -1.11 21.41 -4.78
C ARG A 24 -1.21 21.86 -3.33
N SER A 25 -0.92 20.97 -2.39
CA SER A 25 -0.56 21.35 -1.03
C SER A 25 0.96 21.53 -1.04
N HIS A 26 1.42 22.77 -0.80
CA HIS A 26 2.75 22.98 -0.26
C HIS A 26 2.80 22.21 1.06
N ARG A 27 3.38 21.01 1.04
CA ARG A 27 3.67 20.22 2.23
C ARG A 27 5.10 20.55 2.64
N SER A 28 5.24 21.17 3.80
CA SER A 28 6.51 21.35 4.50
C SER A 28 7.21 20.00 4.64
N ILE A 29 8.51 20.02 4.43
CA ILE A 29 9.41 18.87 4.63
C ILE A 29 9.66 18.79 6.14
N GLU A 30 8.72 18.19 6.87
CA GLU A 30 8.89 17.72 8.23
C GLU A 30 7.80 16.68 8.46
N GLY A 31 8.10 15.57 9.14
CA GLY A 31 7.29 14.35 9.25
C GLY A 31 5.97 14.51 10.01
N ASP A 32 5.13 15.43 9.57
CA ASP A 32 3.98 15.91 10.32
C ASP A 32 2.73 15.10 9.95
N TRP A 33 2.39 14.16 10.83
CA TRP A 33 1.12 13.45 10.90
C TRP A 33 -0.07 14.38 11.27
N GLY A 34 -0.03 15.66 10.86
CA GLY A 34 -0.76 16.78 11.45
C GLY A 34 -2.30 16.71 11.39
N GLY A 35 -2.86 15.84 10.55
CA GLY A 35 -4.31 15.56 10.53
C GLY A 35 -4.74 14.58 11.63
N ALA A 36 -4.02 13.46 11.75
CA ALA A 36 -4.25 12.45 12.78
C ALA A 36 -3.82 12.95 14.17
N CYS A 37 -2.76 13.76 14.24
CA CYS A 37 -2.28 14.38 15.47
C CYS A 37 -3.36 15.26 16.15
N LYS A 38 -4.15 16.02 15.37
CA LYS A 38 -5.21 16.88 15.90
C LYS A 38 -6.39 16.09 16.47
N THR A 39 -6.84 15.04 15.80
CA THR A 39 -7.90 14.16 16.32
C THR A 39 -7.43 13.40 17.57
N TRP A 40 -6.16 13.00 17.62
CA TRP A 40 -5.58 12.35 18.81
C TRP A 40 -5.44 13.31 19.98
N ALA A 41 -5.03 14.56 19.76
CA ALA A 41 -4.94 15.59 20.79
C ALA A 41 -6.32 15.91 21.41
N LEU A 42 -7.37 15.98 20.58
CA LEU A 42 -8.75 16.17 21.03
C LEU A 42 -9.30 14.96 21.80
N ASP A 43 -8.87 13.74 21.47
CA ASP A 43 -9.22 12.57 22.25
C ASP A 43 -8.45 12.54 23.58
N GLN A 44 -7.17 12.90 23.59
CA GLN A 44 -6.33 12.95 24.78
C GLN A 44 -6.85 13.95 25.81
N SER A 45 -7.38 15.10 25.37
CA SER A 45 -7.93 16.12 26.28
C SER A 45 -9.15 15.63 27.07
N LYS A 46 -9.92 14.66 26.55
CA LYS A 46 -11.06 14.05 27.28
C LYS A 46 -10.63 13.24 28.51
N TRP A 47 -9.39 12.77 28.55
CA TRP A 47 -8.88 11.92 29.63
C TRP A 47 -8.04 12.69 30.66
N LEU A 48 -7.65 13.94 30.36
CA LEU A 48 -6.97 14.83 31.31
C LEU A 48 -7.84 15.19 32.53
N LEU A 49 -9.17 15.11 32.38
CA LEU A 49 -10.14 15.47 33.42
C LEU A 49 -10.51 14.31 34.36
N ARG A 50 -9.96 13.10 34.15
CA ARG A 50 -10.28 11.93 34.99
C ARG A 50 -9.20 11.70 36.04
N PRO A 51 -9.56 11.53 37.34
CA PRO A 51 -8.59 11.18 38.36
C PRO A 51 -7.95 9.82 38.04
N GLN A 52 -6.62 9.77 38.09
CA GLN A 52 -5.83 8.59 37.73
C GLN A 52 -6.00 7.50 38.82
N LYS A 53 -6.71 6.43 38.48
CA LYS A 53 -6.95 5.27 39.36
C LYS A 53 -6.00 4.10 39.14
N ALA A 54 -5.15 4.17 38.11
CA ALA A 54 -4.28 3.09 37.69
C ALA A 54 -2.81 3.49 37.80
N ALA A 55 -1.91 2.50 37.88
CA ALA A 55 -0.48 2.70 38.12
C ALA A 55 0.24 3.56 37.07
N TRP A 56 -0.30 3.62 35.85
CA TRP A 56 0.30 4.34 34.73
C TRP A 56 -0.61 5.44 34.19
N PRO A 57 -0.06 6.52 33.60
CA PRO A 57 -0.85 7.53 32.91
C PRO A 57 -1.69 6.91 31.78
N HIS A 58 -2.85 7.52 31.47
CA HIS A 58 -3.78 6.98 30.46
C HIS A 58 -3.15 6.77 29.07
N TRP A 59 -2.18 7.60 28.68
CA TRP A 59 -1.49 7.47 27.40
C TRP A 59 -0.73 6.13 27.27
N VAL A 60 -0.26 5.54 28.38
CA VAL A 60 0.43 4.24 28.38
C VAL A 60 -0.53 3.15 27.95
N TYR A 61 -1.72 3.07 28.55
CA TYR A 61 -2.74 2.08 28.18
C TYR A 61 -3.20 2.24 26.73
N ARG A 62 -3.29 3.48 26.25
CA ARG A 62 -3.65 3.76 24.85
C ARG A 62 -2.66 3.18 23.85
N MET A 63 -1.38 3.04 24.21
CA MET A 63 -0.38 2.36 23.36
C MET A 63 -0.64 0.86 23.19
N PHE A 64 -1.56 0.30 23.95
CA PHE A 64 -1.97 -1.11 23.90
C PHE A 64 -3.48 -1.28 23.68
N ASP A 65 -4.22 -0.19 23.42
CA ASP A 65 -5.65 -0.24 23.10
C ASP A 65 -5.84 -0.55 21.61
N ALA A 66 -6.47 -1.70 21.32
CA ALA A 66 -6.64 -2.19 19.95
C ALA A 66 -7.38 -1.20 19.04
N TYR A 67 -8.38 -0.48 19.55
CA TYR A 67 -9.16 0.49 18.77
C TYR A 67 -8.38 1.78 18.48
N SER A 68 -7.59 2.25 19.44
CA SER A 68 -6.69 3.40 19.25
C SER A 68 -5.58 3.09 18.26
N LEU A 69 -4.98 1.90 18.35
CA LEU A 69 -3.99 1.41 17.39
C LEU A 69 -4.61 1.24 16.00
N ALA A 70 -5.80 0.66 15.89
CA ALA A 70 -6.50 0.47 14.62
C ALA A 70 -6.78 1.81 13.92
N ARG A 71 -7.29 2.80 14.66
CA ARG A 71 -7.51 4.16 14.12
C ARG A 71 -6.20 4.77 13.62
N ARG A 72 -5.12 4.67 14.41
CA ARG A 72 -3.80 5.15 14.02
C ARG A 72 -3.29 4.48 12.75
N ALA A 73 -3.30 3.15 12.70
CA ALA A 73 -2.85 2.40 11.54
C ALA A 73 -3.66 2.74 10.29
N ALA A 74 -5.00 2.85 10.42
CA ALA A 74 -5.88 3.24 9.32
C ALA A 74 -5.60 4.68 8.84
N ASP A 75 -5.38 5.64 9.75
CA ASP A 75 -5.03 7.01 9.39
C ASP A 75 -3.68 7.09 8.64
N MET A 76 -2.69 6.31 9.09
CA MET A 76 -1.38 6.22 8.42
C MET A 76 -1.49 5.59 7.03
N PHE A 77 -2.30 4.54 6.90
CA PHE A 77 -2.51 3.83 5.64
C PHE A 77 -3.31 4.66 4.63
N ARG A 78 -4.32 5.43 5.08
CA ARG A 78 -5.06 6.39 4.22
C ARG A 78 -4.15 7.44 3.57
N GLN A 79 -3.05 7.79 4.22
CA GLN A 79 -2.08 8.74 3.65
C GLN A 79 -1.20 8.12 2.56
N ILE A 80 -1.11 6.79 2.50
CA ILE A 80 -0.39 6.04 1.46
C ILE A 80 -1.27 5.87 0.24
N ALA A 81 -2.52 5.53 0.48
CA ALA A 81 -3.45 5.07 -0.52
C ALA A 81 -4.80 5.71 -0.20
N GLU A 82 -5.33 6.50 -1.13
CA GLU A 82 -6.63 7.18 -1.02
C GLU A 82 -7.80 6.18 -1.03
N LEU A 83 -7.87 5.29 -0.04
CA LEU A 83 -8.91 4.26 0.11
C LEU A 83 -10.08 4.80 0.97
N PRO A 84 -11.30 4.87 0.41
CA PRO A 84 -12.48 5.36 1.16
C PRO A 84 -12.94 4.43 2.29
N SER A 85 -12.66 3.12 2.22
CA SER A 85 -13.28 2.08 3.06
C SER A 85 -12.59 1.81 4.41
N LEU A 86 -11.52 2.54 4.74
CA LEU A 86 -10.73 2.25 5.95
C LEU A 86 -11.40 2.69 7.26
N ASN A 87 -12.47 3.49 7.21
CA ASN A 87 -13.18 3.93 8.41
C ASN A 87 -13.98 2.79 9.07
N ASP A 88 -14.64 1.96 8.26
CA ASP A 88 -15.41 0.83 8.77
C ASP A 88 -14.51 -0.28 9.31
N LEU A 89 -13.37 -0.51 8.63
CA LEU A 89 -12.34 -1.43 9.10
C LEU A 89 -11.71 -0.97 10.42
N ALA A 90 -11.54 0.34 10.64
CA ALA A 90 -11.01 0.86 11.90
C ALA A 90 -11.88 0.54 13.14
N ARG A 91 -13.16 0.17 12.94
CA ARG A 91 -14.04 -0.31 14.02
C ARG A 91 -13.87 -1.80 14.33
N LYS A 92 -13.15 -2.53 13.48
CA LYS A 92 -12.88 -3.97 13.58
C LYS A 92 -11.36 -4.22 13.59
N PRO A 93 -10.66 -4.00 14.72
CA PRO A 93 -9.20 -4.06 14.79
C PRO A 93 -8.60 -5.37 14.26
N GLU A 94 -9.26 -6.50 14.51
CA GLU A 94 -8.83 -7.83 14.05
C GLU A 94 -8.74 -7.89 12.52
N VAL A 95 -9.84 -7.55 11.83
CA VAL A 95 -9.92 -7.55 10.36
C VAL A 95 -8.98 -6.51 9.77
N LEU A 96 -8.90 -5.32 10.38
CA LEU A 96 -8.00 -4.26 9.90
C LEU A 96 -6.54 -4.70 9.94
N SER A 97 -6.10 -5.38 11.01
CA SER A 97 -4.70 -5.79 11.13
C SER A 97 -4.28 -6.71 9.98
N TYR A 98 -5.02 -7.78 9.72
CA TYR A 98 -4.76 -8.66 8.58
C TYR A 98 -4.87 -7.93 7.23
N TYR A 99 -5.84 -7.02 7.10
CA TYR A 99 -5.96 -6.21 5.88
C TYR A 99 -4.69 -5.38 5.65
N ILE A 100 -4.24 -4.61 6.64
CA ILE A 100 -3.02 -3.80 6.54
C ILE A 100 -1.80 -4.68 6.28
N ALA A 101 -1.61 -5.76 7.05
CA ALA A 101 -0.54 -6.73 6.83
C ALA A 101 -0.52 -7.28 5.40
N SER A 102 -1.68 -7.46 4.77
CA SER A 102 -1.78 -7.94 3.38
C SER A 102 -1.38 -6.91 2.33
N LYS A 103 -1.42 -5.61 2.66
CA LYS A 103 -1.21 -4.50 1.72
C LYS A 103 0.08 -3.71 1.94
N ILE A 104 0.75 -3.88 3.08
CA ILE A 104 2.08 -3.30 3.31
C ILE A 104 3.11 -3.98 2.37
N PRO A 105 3.93 -3.21 1.64
CA PRO A 105 4.95 -3.76 0.75
C PRO A 105 6.22 -4.19 1.52
N VAL A 106 6.09 -5.27 2.29
CA VAL A 106 7.19 -5.96 2.99
C VAL A 106 7.61 -7.23 2.27
N GLN A 107 8.79 -7.77 2.59
CA GLN A 107 9.30 -9.06 2.15
C GLN A 107 8.61 -10.22 2.89
N ASP A 108 8.87 -11.43 2.40
CA ASP A 108 8.21 -12.67 2.84
C ASP A 108 8.48 -12.97 4.32
N ALA A 109 9.70 -12.70 4.80
CA ALA A 109 10.07 -12.94 6.19
C ALA A 109 9.25 -12.07 7.16
N THR A 110 9.15 -10.77 6.92
CA THR A 110 8.32 -9.87 7.75
C THR A 110 6.83 -10.15 7.56
N ARG A 111 6.40 -10.57 6.36
CA ARG A 111 5.01 -10.97 6.15
C ARG A 111 4.66 -12.20 6.97
N GLN A 112 5.54 -13.18 7.01
CA GLN A 112 5.42 -14.37 7.87
C GLN A 112 5.42 -13.97 9.35
N GLU A 113 6.33 -13.08 9.77
CA GLU A 113 6.34 -12.52 11.14
C GLU A 113 4.97 -11.93 11.51
N LEU A 114 4.37 -11.09 10.64
CA LEU A 114 3.05 -10.50 10.89
C LEU A 114 1.92 -11.53 11.02
N LEU A 115 2.01 -12.65 10.29
CA LEU A 115 1.04 -13.75 10.36
C LEU A 115 1.21 -14.59 11.63
N GLU A 116 2.43 -14.75 12.11
CA GLU A 116 2.75 -15.50 13.33
C GLU A 116 2.40 -14.75 14.62
N ILE A 117 2.32 -13.41 14.58
CA ILE A 117 1.85 -12.62 15.72
C ILE A 117 0.41 -13.00 16.04
N ASP A 118 0.20 -13.46 17.27
CA ASP A 118 -1.05 -13.99 17.82
C ASP A 118 -2.08 -12.90 18.17
N THR A 119 -1.60 -11.79 18.75
CA THR A 119 -2.47 -10.73 19.28
C THR A 119 -2.62 -9.57 18.31
N VAL A 120 -3.85 -9.09 18.18
CA VAL A 120 -4.21 -7.93 17.34
C VAL A 120 -3.39 -6.68 17.74
N VAL A 121 -3.19 -6.47 19.04
CA VAL A 121 -2.43 -5.32 19.58
C VAL A 121 -0.97 -5.37 19.13
N SER A 122 -0.30 -6.51 19.28
CA SER A 122 1.09 -6.66 18.85
C SER A 122 1.23 -6.53 17.34
N ARG A 123 0.27 -7.09 16.57
CA ARG A 123 0.28 -7.00 15.11
C ARG A 123 0.12 -5.56 14.63
N LEU A 124 -0.88 -4.84 15.14
CA LEU A 124 -1.10 -3.42 14.82
C LEU A 124 0.10 -2.55 15.19
N ARG A 125 0.76 -2.82 16.32
CA ARG A 125 1.98 -2.10 16.71
C ARG A 125 3.12 -2.36 15.74
N ARG A 126 3.32 -3.61 15.32
CA ARG A 126 4.34 -3.99 14.34
C ARG A 126 4.04 -3.36 12.98
N GLU A 127 2.80 -3.39 12.54
CA GLU A 127 2.33 -2.70 11.33
C GLU A 127 2.60 -1.20 11.39
N ILE A 128 2.28 -0.53 12.51
CA ILE A 128 2.56 0.90 12.68
C ILE A 128 4.06 1.17 12.56
N GLN A 129 4.92 0.37 13.20
CA GLN A 129 6.38 0.53 13.08
C GLN A 129 6.86 0.38 11.63
N LEU A 130 6.33 -0.60 10.89
CA LEU A 130 6.64 -0.79 9.48
C LEU A 130 6.14 0.39 8.64
N LEU A 131 4.94 0.88 8.92
CA LEU A 131 4.37 2.07 8.27
C LEU A 131 5.16 3.34 8.59
N GLU A 132 5.86 3.43 9.72
CA GLU A 132 6.74 4.56 10.04
C GLU A 132 8.07 4.47 9.29
N SER A 133 8.61 3.26 9.10
CA SER A 133 9.92 3.07 8.44
C SER A 133 9.84 3.12 6.90
N ILE A 134 8.68 2.81 6.31
CA ILE A 134 8.53 2.80 4.86
C ILE A 134 8.40 4.23 4.32
N ASP A 135 9.52 4.78 3.84
CA ASP A 135 9.53 5.98 2.99
C ASP A 135 10.07 5.70 1.59
N ARG A 136 11.14 4.89 1.50
CA ARG A 136 11.84 4.57 0.25
C ARG A 136 11.55 3.14 -0.18
N ILE A 137 11.24 2.99 -1.46
CA ILE A 137 11.08 1.70 -2.12
C ILE A 137 12.33 1.48 -2.97
N SER A 138 13.08 0.42 -2.71
CA SER A 138 14.34 0.14 -3.39
C SER A 138 14.41 -1.29 -3.93
N CYS A 139 15.31 -1.52 -4.89
CA CYS A 139 15.58 -2.84 -5.45
C CYS A 139 16.14 -3.78 -4.38
N LYS A 140 15.61 -5.00 -4.27
CA LYS A 140 16.07 -6.03 -3.34
C LYS A 140 17.55 -6.37 -3.55
N THR A 141 17.99 -6.46 -4.81
CA THR A 141 19.32 -6.90 -5.23
C THR A 141 20.39 -5.84 -4.99
N CYS A 142 20.25 -4.64 -5.58
CA CYS A 142 21.29 -3.61 -5.54
C CYS A 142 20.98 -2.42 -4.61
N LYS A 143 19.83 -2.41 -3.94
CA LYS A 143 19.37 -1.34 -3.04
C LYS A 143 19.17 0.04 -3.71
N ASN A 144 19.24 0.13 -5.04
CA ASN A 144 18.91 1.36 -5.73
C ASN A 144 17.45 1.76 -5.45
N VAL A 145 17.23 3.01 -5.05
CA VAL A 145 15.89 3.56 -4.78
C VAL A 145 15.14 3.72 -6.09
N VAL A 146 13.96 3.10 -6.19
CA VAL A 146 13.12 3.15 -7.38
C VAL A 146 11.92 4.07 -7.21
N ALA A 147 11.37 4.22 -6.01
CA ALA A 147 10.22 5.08 -5.76
C ALA A 147 10.15 5.49 -4.29
N ARG A 148 9.21 6.38 -3.96
CA ARG A 148 8.85 6.71 -2.57
C ARG A 148 7.45 6.22 -2.25
N ARG A 149 7.14 6.14 -0.95
CA ARG A 149 5.78 5.90 -0.45
C ARG A 149 4.76 6.86 -1.03
N SER A 150 5.11 8.12 -1.21
CA SER A 150 4.24 9.14 -1.81
C SER A 150 3.87 8.87 -3.27
N ASP A 151 4.59 7.97 -3.94
CA ASP A 151 4.31 7.57 -5.31
C ASP A 151 3.34 6.38 -5.39
N MET A 152 2.94 5.77 -4.27
CA MET A 152 1.95 4.68 -4.28
C MET A 152 0.62 5.15 -4.87
N LEU A 153 0.06 4.31 -5.73
CA LEU A 153 -1.17 4.57 -6.47
C LEU A 153 -2.10 3.38 -6.29
N VAL A 154 -3.39 3.64 -6.08
CA VAL A 154 -4.42 2.60 -6.02
C VAL A 154 -5.02 2.41 -7.40
N MET A 155 -4.81 1.24 -7.99
CA MET A 155 -5.40 0.85 -9.29
C MET A 155 -6.43 -0.28 -9.17
N SER A 156 -6.63 -0.81 -7.96
CA SER A 156 -7.58 -1.89 -7.64
C SER A 156 -8.35 -1.54 -6.37
N SER A 157 -9.57 -2.09 -6.21
CA SER A 157 -10.35 -2.01 -4.96
C SER A 157 -9.59 -2.58 -3.75
N ASP A 158 -8.65 -3.47 -4.03
CA ASP A 158 -7.76 -4.10 -3.07
C ASP A 158 -6.67 -3.18 -2.50
N GLY A 159 -6.49 -1.98 -3.06
CA GLY A 159 -5.44 -1.05 -2.66
C GLY A 159 -4.22 -1.06 -3.60
N PRO A 160 -3.08 -0.51 -3.17
CA PRO A 160 -1.91 -0.32 -4.05
C PRO A 160 -1.13 -1.61 -4.30
N LEU A 161 -1.30 -2.65 -3.47
CA LEU A 161 -0.69 -3.95 -3.63
C LEU A 161 -1.79 -4.98 -3.93
N SER A 162 -1.68 -5.68 -5.06
CA SER A 162 -2.66 -6.69 -5.51
C SER A 162 -1.95 -7.89 -6.14
N VAL A 163 -2.64 -9.03 -6.18
CA VAL A 163 -2.12 -10.29 -6.71
C VAL A 163 -2.66 -10.50 -8.12
N TYR A 164 -1.78 -10.82 -9.07
CA TYR A 164 -2.15 -11.15 -10.44
C TYR A 164 -1.45 -12.41 -10.91
N VAL A 165 -2.02 -13.09 -11.90
CA VAL A 165 -1.45 -14.31 -12.49
C VAL A 165 -1.12 -14.03 -13.95
N ASN A 166 0.07 -14.42 -14.40
CA ASN A 166 0.42 -14.34 -15.81
C ASN A 166 -0.04 -15.60 -16.58
N ASN A 167 0.07 -15.58 -17.91
CA ASN A 167 -0.34 -16.70 -18.76
C ASN A 167 0.35 -18.02 -18.49
N ALA A 168 1.58 -17.96 -17.99
CA ALA A 168 2.35 -19.15 -17.65
C ALA A 168 1.99 -19.68 -16.23
N GLY A 169 0.99 -19.09 -15.57
CA GLY A 169 0.51 -19.50 -14.26
C GLY A 169 1.32 -18.93 -13.09
N TYR A 170 2.28 -18.02 -13.32
CA TYR A 170 3.06 -17.42 -12.24
C TYR A 170 2.27 -16.31 -11.54
N VAL A 171 2.26 -16.40 -10.21
CA VAL A 171 1.62 -15.42 -9.33
C VAL A 171 2.56 -14.25 -9.05
N HIS A 172 2.05 -13.03 -9.18
CA HIS A 172 2.79 -11.78 -9.00
C HIS A 172 2.02 -10.82 -8.09
N GLU A 173 2.52 -10.65 -6.87
CA GLU A 173 2.15 -9.51 -6.03
C GLU A 173 2.76 -8.23 -6.59
N THR A 174 1.90 -7.34 -7.07
CA THR A 174 2.27 -6.16 -7.83
C THR A 174 1.85 -4.90 -7.09
N LEU A 175 2.83 -4.07 -6.74
CA LEU A 175 2.67 -2.76 -6.13
C LEU A 175 2.55 -1.70 -7.24
N THR A 176 1.45 -0.96 -7.26
CA THR A 176 1.20 0.11 -8.22
C THR A 176 1.73 1.46 -7.75
N LEU A 177 2.50 2.13 -8.62
CA LEU A 177 3.17 3.40 -8.35
C LEU A 177 2.92 4.38 -9.49
N ALA A 178 2.59 5.63 -9.16
CA ALA A 178 2.47 6.71 -10.13
C ALA A 178 3.81 7.09 -10.77
N LYS A 179 4.92 6.94 -10.04
CA LYS A 179 6.28 7.24 -10.51
C LYS A 179 7.26 6.18 -10.04
N ALA A 180 8.24 5.88 -10.89
CA ALA A 180 9.42 5.10 -10.55
C ALA A 180 10.61 5.59 -11.39
N HIS A 181 11.81 5.43 -10.84
CA HIS A 181 13.08 5.86 -11.42
C HIS A 181 14.11 4.73 -11.35
N GLY A 182 15.21 4.85 -12.09
CA GLY A 182 16.26 3.81 -12.12
C GLY A 182 15.77 2.48 -12.70
N LEU A 183 14.84 2.55 -13.65
CA LEU A 183 14.29 1.41 -14.39
C LEU A 183 14.51 1.59 -15.89
N ILE A 184 14.86 0.51 -16.58
CA ILE A 184 15.04 0.44 -18.03
C ILE A 184 13.95 -0.45 -18.60
N LEU A 185 13.29 0.02 -19.66
CA LEU A 185 12.26 -0.74 -20.37
C LEU A 185 12.90 -1.72 -21.36
N LYS A 186 12.37 -2.94 -21.41
CA LYS A 186 12.80 -4.00 -22.32
C LYS A 186 11.62 -4.42 -23.21
N GLY A 187 11.87 -4.53 -24.50
CA GLY A 187 10.85 -4.92 -25.48
C GLY A 187 9.91 -3.79 -25.91
N ARG A 188 8.86 -4.15 -26.63
CA ARG A 188 7.82 -3.24 -27.10
C ARG A 188 6.62 -3.29 -26.13
N PRO A 189 5.77 -2.25 -26.09
CA PRO A 189 4.52 -2.32 -25.34
C PRO A 189 3.57 -3.39 -25.89
N GLU A 190 3.00 -4.20 -25.00
CA GLU A 190 2.07 -5.28 -25.32
C GLU A 190 0.73 -5.08 -24.61
N THR A 191 -0.37 -5.47 -25.25
CA THR A 191 -1.72 -5.38 -24.66
C THR A 191 -2.28 -6.74 -24.27
N GLN A 192 -1.68 -7.81 -24.79
CA GLN A 192 -2.13 -9.17 -24.51
C GLN A 192 -1.97 -9.46 -23.03
N HIS A 193 -3.01 -10.00 -22.40
CA HIS A 193 -2.99 -10.44 -20.99
C HIS A 193 -2.60 -9.34 -19.99
N SER A 194 -2.90 -8.08 -20.34
CA SER A 194 -2.75 -6.96 -19.42
C SER A 194 -3.70 -7.13 -18.23
N TRP A 195 -3.17 -7.00 -17.01
CA TRP A 195 -3.97 -7.02 -15.79
C TRP A 195 -4.83 -5.76 -15.60
N PHE A 196 -4.53 -4.70 -16.35
CA PHE A 196 -5.25 -3.43 -16.27
C PHE A 196 -5.88 -3.12 -17.63
N SER A 197 -7.19 -3.34 -17.71
CA SER A 197 -7.98 -3.09 -18.92
C SER A 197 -7.75 -1.68 -19.46
N GLY A 198 -7.42 -1.58 -20.75
CA GLY A 198 -7.12 -0.31 -21.41
C GLY A 198 -5.67 0.17 -21.29
N TYR A 199 -4.78 -0.63 -20.69
CA TYR A 199 -3.34 -0.38 -20.63
C TYR A 199 -2.53 -1.43 -21.38
N SER A 200 -1.48 -0.98 -22.06
CA SER A 200 -0.37 -1.82 -22.51
C SER A 200 0.68 -1.91 -21.41
N TRP A 201 1.45 -3.00 -21.36
CA TRP A 201 2.55 -3.20 -20.43
C TRP A 201 3.88 -3.33 -21.16
N THR A 202 4.96 -2.96 -20.51
CA THR A 202 6.35 -3.14 -21.00
C THR A 202 7.23 -3.57 -19.83
N ILE A 203 8.06 -4.58 -20.03
CA ILE A 203 8.96 -5.10 -19.00
C ILE A 203 9.89 -3.99 -18.50
N ALA A 204 10.04 -3.87 -17.19
CA ALA A 204 10.90 -2.90 -16.52
C ALA A 204 11.94 -3.61 -15.66
N ASN A 205 13.21 -3.42 -15.98
CA ASN A 205 14.36 -3.95 -15.25
C ASN A 205 15.06 -2.85 -14.46
N CYS A 206 15.72 -3.20 -13.36
CA CYS A 206 16.57 -2.25 -12.64
C CYS A 206 17.71 -1.76 -13.54
N SER A 207 17.97 -0.46 -13.58
CA SER A 207 19.05 0.10 -14.41
C SER A 207 20.46 -0.25 -13.95
N PHE A 208 20.61 -0.75 -12.72
CA PHE A 208 21.91 -1.03 -12.11
C PHE A 208 22.27 -2.51 -12.07
N CYS A 209 21.32 -3.38 -11.75
CA CYS A 209 21.57 -4.84 -11.64
C CYS A 209 20.75 -5.67 -12.62
N GLU A 210 19.99 -5.02 -13.51
CA GLU A 210 19.19 -5.63 -14.56
C GLU A 210 18.09 -6.60 -14.08
N SER A 211 17.89 -6.75 -12.77
CA SER A 211 16.83 -7.57 -12.21
C SER A 211 15.47 -7.12 -12.74
N HIS A 212 14.64 -8.05 -13.19
CA HIS A 212 13.28 -7.75 -13.61
C HIS A 212 12.49 -7.18 -12.42
N MET A 213 12.13 -5.90 -12.44
CA MET A 213 11.46 -5.24 -11.32
C MET A 213 9.94 -5.30 -11.45
N GLY A 214 9.42 -5.35 -12.67
CA GLY A 214 7.99 -5.41 -12.97
C GLY A 214 7.71 -4.80 -14.34
N TRP A 215 6.69 -3.95 -14.43
CA TRP A 215 6.19 -3.43 -15.70
C TRP A 215 5.83 -1.95 -15.64
N LEU A 216 5.98 -1.27 -16.78
CA LEU A 216 5.35 0.03 -17.03
C LEU A 216 4.03 -0.18 -17.75
N PHE A 217 2.94 0.35 -17.21
CA PHE A 217 1.63 0.37 -17.83
C PHE A 217 1.39 1.72 -18.51
N ARG A 218 0.98 1.71 -19.78
CA ARG A 218 0.65 2.92 -20.57
C ARG A 218 -0.77 2.82 -21.11
N ALA A 219 -1.56 3.86 -20.89
CA ALA A 219 -2.92 3.96 -21.39
C ALA A 219 -2.94 3.90 -22.92
N ILE A 220 -3.81 3.06 -23.48
CA ILE A 220 -4.00 2.92 -24.93
C ILE A 220 -4.86 4.06 -25.47
N LYS A 221 -5.77 4.60 -24.62
CA LYS A 221 -6.70 5.68 -24.96
C LYS A 221 -6.36 6.95 -24.18
N LYS A 222 -6.38 8.11 -24.85
CA LYS A 222 -6.11 9.42 -24.23
C LYS A 222 -7.05 9.80 -23.09
N LYS A 223 -8.26 9.23 -23.02
CA LYS A 223 -9.25 9.53 -21.97
C LYS A 223 -9.01 8.79 -20.66
N LEU A 224 -8.17 7.75 -20.65
CA LEU A 224 -7.88 6.97 -19.44
C LEU A 224 -6.90 7.72 -18.54
N HIS A 225 -7.12 7.63 -17.23
CA HIS A 225 -6.21 8.17 -16.24
C HIS A 225 -5.88 7.11 -15.19
N PRO A 226 -4.61 7.06 -14.72
CA PRO A 226 -3.46 7.85 -15.20
C PRO A 226 -3.03 7.47 -16.64
N GLN A 227 -2.28 8.34 -17.33
CA GLN A 227 -1.76 8.02 -18.68
C GLN A 227 -0.68 6.93 -18.64
N GLN A 228 0.04 6.84 -17.53
CA GLN A 228 1.00 5.77 -17.26
C GLN A 228 1.17 5.59 -15.76
N PHE A 229 1.53 4.38 -15.35
CA PHE A 229 1.90 4.03 -13.99
C PHE A 229 2.77 2.76 -14.02
N TRP A 230 3.38 2.42 -12.90
CA TRP A 230 4.27 1.27 -12.76
C TRP A 230 3.61 0.20 -11.91
N GLY A 231 3.81 -1.07 -12.26
CA GLY A 231 3.51 -2.21 -11.39
C GLY A 231 4.79 -2.96 -11.07
N LEU A 232 5.28 -2.83 -9.84
CA LEU A 232 6.53 -3.47 -9.40
C LEU A 232 6.24 -4.72 -8.57
N ARG A 233 7.02 -5.77 -8.78
CA ARG A 233 6.90 -7.05 -8.07
C ARG A 233 7.39 -6.89 -6.64
N ARG A 234 6.54 -7.17 -5.64
CA ARG A 234 6.89 -7.08 -4.21
C ARG A 234 8.15 -7.87 -3.86
N SER A 235 8.30 -9.06 -4.44
CA SER A 235 9.46 -9.94 -4.21
C SER A 235 10.81 -9.33 -4.62
N GLN A 236 10.79 -8.27 -5.42
CA GLN A 236 11.96 -7.53 -5.90
C GLN A 236 12.20 -6.23 -5.14
N LEU A 237 11.39 -5.93 -4.12
CA LEU A 237 11.53 -4.75 -3.28
C LEU A 237 12.30 -5.07 -1.99
N SER A 238 13.09 -4.10 -1.53
CA SER A 238 13.81 -4.15 -0.26
C SER A 238 12.97 -3.55 0.86
N GLU A 239 13.07 -4.12 2.07
CA GLU A 239 12.46 -3.57 3.28
C GLU A 239 13.31 -2.50 3.97
N LYS A 240 14.64 -2.60 3.85
CA LYS A 240 15.54 -1.70 4.59
C LYS A 240 15.51 -0.31 3.99
N SER A 241 14.93 0.65 4.71
CA SER A 241 15.24 2.06 4.58
C SER A 241 16.67 2.26 5.08
N SER A 242 17.62 2.41 4.18
CA SER A 242 18.96 2.91 4.53
C SER A 242 18.88 4.34 5.04
#